data_AF-A0A550C2G5-F1
#
_entry.id   AF-A0A550C2G5-F1
#
_cell.length_a   1.000
_cell.length_b   1.000
_cell.length_c   1.000
_cell.angle_alpha   90.00
_cell.angle_beta   90.00
_cell.angle_gamma   90.00
#
_symmetry.space_group_name_H-M   'P 1'
#
loop_
_entity.id
_entity.type
_entity.pdbx_description
1 polymer ?
#
loop_
_entity_poly.entity_id
_entity_poly.type
_entity_poly.pdbx_seq_one_letter_code
_entity_poly.pdbx_strand_id
1 'polypeptide(L)'
;MQGVRSRPSPEVRRQGEEGSFSPNRKGVSLEKLKEEAKKKLDEENAALREALRRQRETEQAQALKEEAKSSSAPRTPPPAASARTDSSPVKPLASILALEKILDPPHTAEQIAQIWTAYHDLQSGGTGRGFVSASIPQATYEKMLAIARRYPTFIIPLPRLVEQEVTEETPEGASTGVKKETAYEFFLLQWDLHDAPPAPTTTTDIFARPQASPSPNPPTATVIFTPLQEYKLRQQFATPYLVLTQYTDLASSHGTVLLRGEITPSTAESGKFMLSQEDARSLTMAIQKFYLWDQGKKENLLQVFHERPQDFKWEELLRQVKVVA
;
A
#
# COMPACT_ATOMS: atom_id res chain seq x y z
N MET A 1 26.23 49.16 31.44
CA MET A 1 26.17 49.98 32.68
C MET A 1 24.74 49.89 33.18
N GLN A 2 24.32 49.46 34.38
CA GLN A 2 24.87 49.02 35.68
C GLN A 2 23.82 47.99 36.20
N GLY A 3 24.11 46.84 36.83
CA GLY A 3 24.53 46.62 38.24
C GLY A 3 23.64 47.34 39.27
N VAL A 4 23.12 46.81 40.38
CA VAL A 4 23.27 45.56 41.19
C VAL A 4 22.35 45.73 42.45
N ARG A 5 21.97 44.62 43.15
CA ARG A 5 21.45 44.46 44.56
C ARG A 5 20.01 44.91 44.88
N SER A 6 19.27 44.41 45.88
CA SER A 6 19.15 43.16 46.68
C SER A 6 18.03 43.43 47.73
N ARG A 7 17.10 42.46 47.91
CA ARG A 7 16.21 42.04 49.05
C ARG A 7 16.06 42.92 50.32
N PRO A 8 14.97 42.81 51.17
CA PRO A 8 14.28 41.56 51.57
C PRO A 8 12.76 41.63 51.91
N SER A 9 12.15 40.48 52.23
CA SER A 9 10.83 40.34 52.88
C SER A 9 10.93 39.39 54.09
N PRO A 10 10.23 39.64 55.22
CA PRO A 10 10.32 38.80 56.40
C PRO A 10 9.14 37.80 56.54
N GLU A 11 9.47 36.74 57.26
CA GLU A 11 8.67 35.59 57.68
C GLU A 11 7.97 35.90 59.03
N VAL A 12 6.73 35.46 59.24
CA VAL A 12 6.12 35.32 60.58
C VAL A 12 5.34 34.01 60.66
N ARG A 13 5.53 33.32 61.79
CA ARG A 13 5.25 31.90 62.05
C ARG A 13 4.21 31.76 63.19
N ARG A 14 3.19 30.93 62.93
CA ARG A 14 2.39 30.02 63.80
C ARG A 14 1.69 30.50 65.09
N GLN A 15 0.42 30.07 65.22
CA GLN A 15 -0.22 29.20 66.24
C GLN A 15 -1.68 29.00 65.75
N GLY A 16 -2.43 27.90 65.81
CA GLY A 16 -2.37 26.63 66.53
C GLY A 16 -3.65 26.48 67.35
N GLU A 17 -4.72 25.85 66.83
CA GLU A 17 -5.88 25.40 67.64
C GLU A 17 -6.58 24.19 67.00
N GLU A 18 -6.78 23.15 67.82
CA GLU A 18 -7.41 21.87 67.48
C GLU A 18 -8.94 21.97 67.46
N GLY A 19 -9.60 21.21 66.59
CA GLY A 19 -11.06 21.07 66.57
C GLY A 19 -11.49 19.76 65.89
N SER A 20 -12.21 18.93 66.64
CA SER A 20 -12.51 17.53 66.38
C SER A 20 -13.47 17.23 65.21
N PHE A 21 -13.27 16.03 64.66
CA PHE A 21 -14.09 15.19 63.79
C PHE A 21 -15.63 15.39 63.75
N SER A 22 -16.18 15.47 62.53
CA SER A 22 -17.37 14.70 62.09
C SER A 22 -17.49 14.70 60.55
N PRO A 23 -17.58 13.53 59.88
CA PRO A 23 -17.71 13.43 58.44
C PRO A 23 -19.18 13.28 58.04
N ASN A 24 -19.70 14.19 57.22
CA ASN A 24 -20.94 13.92 56.49
C ASN A 24 -20.94 14.61 55.13
N ARG A 25 -20.34 13.96 54.14
CA ARG A 25 -20.64 14.20 52.72
C ARG A 25 -20.87 12.84 52.07
N LYS A 26 -22.14 12.53 51.86
CA LYS A 26 -22.60 11.31 51.16
C LYS A 26 -21.96 11.28 49.78
N GLY A 27 -21.05 10.33 49.57
CA GLY A 27 -20.49 10.00 48.27
C GLY A 27 -21.58 9.40 47.39
N VAL A 28 -21.82 10.01 46.23
CA VAL A 28 -22.57 9.34 45.17
C VAL A 28 -21.70 8.15 44.72
N SER A 29 -22.22 6.93 44.88
CA SER A 29 -21.47 5.69 44.60
C SER A 29 -21.01 5.65 43.14
N LEU A 30 -19.75 5.25 42.92
CA LEU A 30 -19.10 5.14 41.60
C LEU A 30 -19.90 4.29 40.60
N GLU A 31 -20.68 3.34 41.10
CA GLU A 31 -21.59 2.49 40.32
C GLU A 31 -22.67 3.32 39.60
N LYS A 32 -23.29 4.29 40.30
CA LYS A 32 -24.33 5.15 39.72
C LYS A 32 -23.78 6.08 38.63
N LEU A 33 -22.56 6.58 38.83
CA LEU A 33 -21.88 7.44 37.85
C LEU A 33 -21.54 6.68 36.56
N LYS A 34 -21.12 5.41 36.67
CA LYS A 34 -20.85 4.55 35.52
C LYS A 34 -22.13 4.21 34.76
N GLU A 35 -23.22 3.94 35.47
CA GLU A 35 -24.51 3.61 34.86
C GLU A 35 -25.11 4.83 34.12
N GLU A 36 -25.03 6.03 34.71
CA GLU A 36 -25.44 7.27 34.05
C GLU A 36 -24.56 7.61 32.84
N ALA A 37 -23.25 7.38 32.92
CA ALA A 37 -22.34 7.59 31.79
C ALA A 37 -22.62 6.63 30.63
N LYS A 38 -22.89 5.35 30.94
CA LYS A 38 -23.25 4.35 29.93
C LYS A 38 -24.58 4.68 29.26
N LYS A 39 -25.58 5.09 30.03
CA LYS A 39 -26.88 5.48 29.50
C LYS A 39 -26.79 6.69 28.57
N LYS A 40 -25.99 7.71 28.93
CA LYS A 40 -25.73 8.86 28.05
C LYS A 40 -25.01 8.46 26.76
N LEU A 41 -24.04 7.55 26.85
CA LEU A 41 -23.32 7.04 25.68
C LEU A 41 -24.23 6.25 24.73
N ASP A 42 -25.14 5.44 25.28
CA ASP A 42 -26.11 4.69 24.48
C ASP A 42 -27.15 5.61 23.82
N GLU A 43 -27.61 6.66 24.52
CA GLU A 43 -28.49 7.71 23.97
C GLU A 43 -27.79 8.51 22.85
N GLU A 44 -26.53 8.89 23.04
CA GLU A 44 -25.73 9.62 22.03
C GLU A 44 -25.45 8.74 20.79
N ASN A 45 -25.11 7.46 20.99
CA ASN A 45 -24.92 6.51 19.89
C ASN A 45 -26.22 6.23 19.12
N ALA A 46 -27.37 6.17 19.80
CA ALA A 46 -28.67 6.02 19.17
C ALA A 46 -29.01 7.26 18.31
N ALA A 47 -28.79 8.47 18.86
CA ALA A 47 -29.01 9.72 18.14
C ALA A 47 -28.10 9.84 16.91
N LEU A 48 -26.83 9.44 17.02
CA LEU A 48 -25.88 9.45 15.91
C LEU A 48 -26.30 8.48 14.79
N ARG A 49 -26.79 7.30 15.13
CA ARG A 49 -27.30 6.32 14.15
C ARG A 49 -28.53 6.82 13.40
N GLU A 50 -29.44 7.52 14.09
CA GLU A 50 -30.63 8.10 13.47
C GLU A 50 -30.26 9.28 12.55
N ALA A 51 -29.30 10.11 12.96
CA ALA A 51 -28.76 11.19 12.13
C ALA A 51 -28.09 10.67 10.85
N LEU A 52 -27.27 9.62 10.95
CA LEU A 52 -26.64 8.97 9.80
C LEU A 52 -27.67 8.38 8.83
N ARG A 53 -28.77 7.82 9.36
CA ARG A 53 -29.85 7.27 8.55
C ARG A 53 -30.58 8.37 7.78
N ARG A 54 -30.92 9.49 8.44
CA ARG A 54 -31.50 10.66 7.77
C ARG A 54 -30.59 11.22 6.70
N GLN A 55 -29.28 11.27 6.95
CA GLN A 55 -28.30 11.76 5.98
C GLN A 55 -28.24 10.86 4.74
N ARG A 56 -28.20 9.53 4.91
CA ARG A 56 -28.26 8.57 3.80
C ARG A 56 -29.58 8.63 3.03
N GLU A 57 -30.71 8.80 3.72
CA GLU A 57 -32.02 8.98 3.09
C GLU A 57 -32.06 10.28 2.25
N THR A 58 -31.46 11.38 2.74
CA THR A 58 -31.34 12.62 1.96
C THR A 58 -30.39 12.51 0.77
N GLU A 59 -29.25 11.82 0.92
CA GLU A 59 -28.29 11.58 -0.15
C GLU A 59 -28.90 10.69 -1.25
N GLN A 60 -29.64 9.63 -0.88
CA GLN A 60 -30.38 8.81 -1.85
C GLN A 60 -31.49 9.61 -2.57
N ALA A 61 -32.23 10.46 -1.84
CA ALA A 61 -33.27 11.30 -2.44
C ALA A 61 -32.69 12.38 -3.38
N GLN A 62 -31.46 12.85 -3.12
CA GLN A 62 -30.72 13.74 -4.01
C GLN A 62 -30.18 13.01 -5.24
N ALA A 63 -29.61 11.80 -5.08
CA ALA A 63 -29.14 10.97 -6.19
C ALA A 63 -30.27 10.61 -7.17
N LEU A 64 -31.46 10.24 -6.67
CA LEU A 64 -32.64 9.96 -7.50
C LEU A 64 -33.14 11.21 -8.25
N LYS A 65 -32.96 12.42 -7.68
CA LYS A 65 -33.28 13.69 -8.35
C LYS A 65 -32.25 14.09 -9.40
N GLU A 66 -30.97 13.74 -9.22
CA GLU A 66 -29.92 13.97 -10.20
C GLU A 66 -30.03 13.00 -11.39
N GLU A 67 -30.36 11.72 -11.15
CA GLU A 67 -30.64 10.75 -12.22
C GLU A 67 -31.82 11.20 -13.10
N ALA A 68 -32.91 11.72 -12.50
CA ALA A 68 -34.06 12.22 -13.25
C ALA A 68 -33.78 13.48 -14.09
N LYS A 69 -32.78 14.30 -13.72
CA LYS A 69 -32.36 15.48 -14.51
C LYS A 69 -31.42 15.11 -15.67
N SER A 70 -30.72 13.98 -15.59
CA SER A 70 -29.78 13.53 -16.63
C SER A 70 -30.44 12.91 -17.88
N SER A 71 -31.76 12.65 -17.84
CA SER A 71 -32.49 11.94 -18.90
C SER A 71 -33.03 12.82 -20.04
N SER A 72 -32.81 14.14 -20.06
CA SER A 72 -33.44 15.05 -21.05
C SER A 72 -32.51 15.89 -21.93
N ALA A 73 -31.20 15.60 -21.98
CA ALA A 73 -30.28 16.26 -22.90
C ALA A 73 -29.94 15.37 -24.13
N PRO A 74 -29.92 15.90 -25.37
CA PRO A 74 -29.53 15.13 -26.55
C PRO A 74 -28.05 14.78 -26.49
N ARG A 75 -27.72 13.48 -26.50
CA ARG A 75 -26.34 12.98 -26.52
C ARG A 75 -25.76 13.11 -27.93
N THR A 76 -24.83 14.05 -28.12
CA THR A 76 -23.80 13.91 -29.15
C THR A 76 -22.82 12.82 -28.71
N PRO A 77 -22.46 11.84 -29.58
CA PRO A 77 -21.51 10.81 -29.19
C PRO A 77 -20.10 11.41 -29.09
N PRO A 78 -19.34 11.12 -28.01
CA PRO A 78 -17.89 11.37 -28.02
C PRO A 78 -17.20 10.44 -29.03
N PRO A 79 -16.06 10.85 -29.62
CA PRO A 79 -15.32 10.01 -30.54
C PRO A 79 -14.88 8.73 -29.81
N ALA A 80 -15.16 7.59 -30.46
CA ALA A 80 -14.91 6.26 -29.94
C ALA A 80 -13.40 5.97 -29.86
N ALA A 81 -12.81 6.19 -28.68
CA ALA A 81 -11.75 5.32 -28.21
C ALA A 81 -12.45 4.14 -27.52
N SER A 82 -12.37 2.94 -28.10
CA SER A 82 -12.96 1.73 -27.54
C SER A 82 -12.31 1.40 -26.18
N ALA A 83 -12.92 1.89 -25.11
CA ALA A 83 -12.62 1.42 -23.76
C ALA A 83 -12.93 -0.08 -23.70
N ARG A 84 -11.93 -0.87 -23.33
CA ARG A 84 -12.01 -2.32 -23.11
C ARG A 84 -13.25 -2.68 -22.28
N THR A 85 -14.15 -3.51 -22.82
CA THR A 85 -15.04 -4.40 -22.05
C THR A 85 -14.33 -5.74 -21.80
N ASP A 86 -13.08 -5.65 -21.36
CA ASP A 86 -12.27 -6.81 -21.07
C ASP A 86 -12.62 -7.29 -19.66
N SER A 87 -12.82 -8.60 -19.49
CA SER A 87 -13.19 -9.20 -18.21
C SER A 87 -12.02 -9.24 -17.21
N SER A 88 -10.91 -8.58 -17.53
CA SER A 88 -9.74 -8.44 -16.66
C SER A 88 -10.04 -7.51 -15.47
N PRO A 89 -9.68 -7.91 -14.22
CA PRO A 89 -9.84 -7.06 -13.03
C PRO A 89 -8.88 -5.85 -13.02
N VAL A 90 -8.01 -5.73 -14.03
CA VAL A 90 -6.96 -4.72 -14.11
C VAL A 90 -7.45 -3.51 -14.89
N LYS A 91 -7.29 -2.32 -14.29
CA LYS A 91 -7.55 -1.04 -14.96
C LYS A 91 -6.67 -0.93 -16.22
N PRO A 92 -7.23 -0.66 -17.42
CA PRO A 92 -6.43 -0.61 -18.64
C PRO A 92 -5.47 0.58 -18.65
N LEU A 93 -4.28 0.41 -19.25
CA LEU A 93 -3.24 1.46 -19.31
C LEU A 93 -3.75 2.75 -19.96
N ALA A 94 -4.57 2.63 -21.02
CA ALA A 94 -5.18 3.76 -21.72
C ALA A 94 -6.03 4.69 -20.81
N SER A 95 -6.52 4.18 -19.66
CA SER A 95 -7.26 4.98 -18.68
C SER A 95 -6.35 5.76 -17.72
N ILE A 96 -5.08 5.38 -17.63
CA ILE A 96 -4.07 6.05 -16.79
C ILE A 96 -3.26 7.03 -17.62
N LEU A 97 -2.87 6.61 -18.82
CA LEU A 97 -1.96 7.32 -19.68
C LEU A 97 -2.50 7.38 -21.11
N ALA A 98 -2.47 8.57 -21.71
CA ALA A 98 -2.98 8.81 -23.05
C ALA A 98 -2.02 8.23 -24.11
N LEU A 99 -2.30 7.01 -24.56
CA LEU A 99 -1.46 6.27 -25.51
C LEU A 99 -1.28 6.99 -26.84
N GLU A 100 -2.32 7.71 -27.31
CA GLU A 100 -2.26 8.51 -28.55
C GLU A 100 -1.13 9.55 -28.51
N LYS A 101 -0.97 10.24 -27.37
CA LYS A 101 0.05 11.26 -27.20
C LYS A 101 1.46 10.70 -27.07
N ILE A 102 1.60 9.44 -26.65
CA ILE A 102 2.90 8.77 -26.60
C ILE A 102 3.37 8.38 -28.01
N LEU A 103 2.43 7.97 -28.85
CA LEU A 103 2.72 7.45 -30.18
C LEU A 103 2.96 8.57 -31.19
N ASP A 104 2.35 9.74 -31.01
CA ASP A 104 2.50 10.90 -31.90
C ASP A 104 2.69 12.21 -31.11
N PRO A 105 3.91 12.80 -31.05
CA PRO A 105 5.17 12.32 -31.62
C PRO A 105 5.70 11.06 -30.88
N PRO A 106 6.56 10.24 -31.51
CA PRO A 106 7.06 9.01 -30.87
C PRO A 106 8.01 9.34 -29.72
N HIS A 107 7.59 9.01 -28.50
CA HIS A 107 8.41 9.18 -27.30
C HIS A 107 9.38 8.01 -27.12
N THR A 108 10.56 8.26 -26.57
CA THR A 108 11.51 7.18 -26.24
C THR A 108 11.07 6.43 -24.99
N ALA A 109 11.53 5.18 -24.82
CA ALA A 109 11.26 4.41 -23.60
C ALA A 109 11.67 5.14 -22.31
N GLU A 110 12.77 5.90 -22.36
CA GLU A 110 13.23 6.73 -21.24
C GLU A 110 12.28 7.89 -20.92
N GLN A 111 11.78 8.58 -21.95
CA GLN A 111 10.80 9.66 -21.78
C GLN A 111 9.49 9.12 -21.21
N ILE A 112 9.04 7.96 -21.69
CA ILE A 112 7.84 7.29 -21.17
C ILE A 112 8.03 6.93 -19.70
N ALA A 113 9.20 6.41 -19.33
CA ALA A 113 9.53 6.11 -17.93
C ALA A 113 9.49 7.36 -17.05
N GLN A 114 10.02 8.49 -17.52
CA GLN A 114 9.98 9.76 -16.80
C GLN A 114 8.55 10.27 -16.60
N ILE A 115 7.73 10.25 -17.66
CA ILE A 115 6.31 10.62 -17.60
C ILE A 115 5.57 9.74 -16.59
N TRP A 116 5.84 8.43 -16.64
CA TRP A 116 5.21 7.45 -15.76
C TRP A 116 5.55 7.67 -14.29
N THR A 117 6.82 7.92 -13.98
CA THR A 117 7.27 8.22 -12.62
C THR A 117 6.66 9.54 -12.13
N ALA A 118 6.77 10.60 -12.92
CA ALA A 118 6.24 11.92 -12.58
C ALA A 118 4.72 11.91 -12.32
N TYR A 119 3.95 11.15 -13.12
CA TYR A 119 2.52 11.00 -12.92
C TYR A 119 2.18 10.43 -11.53
N HIS A 120 2.87 9.38 -11.09
CA HIS A 120 2.61 8.75 -9.79
C HIS A 120 3.13 9.59 -8.61
N ASP A 121 4.20 10.35 -8.80
CA ASP A 121 4.68 11.32 -7.83
C ASP A 121 3.67 12.46 -7.60
N LEU A 122 3.00 12.91 -8.66
CA LEU A 122 1.94 13.92 -8.58
C LEU A 122 0.65 13.36 -7.96
N GLN A 123 0.24 12.14 -8.33
CA GLN A 123 -0.99 11.49 -7.86
C GLN A 123 -1.01 11.29 -6.34
N SER A 124 0.16 11.23 -5.72
CA SER A 124 0.35 11.10 -4.29
C SER A 124 0.42 12.44 -3.54
N GLY A 125 -0.22 13.48 -4.10
CA GLY A 125 -0.22 14.83 -3.53
C GLY A 125 1.16 15.48 -3.48
N GLY A 126 2.06 15.09 -4.39
CA GLY A 126 3.46 15.52 -4.42
C GLY A 126 4.35 14.87 -3.35
N THR A 127 3.81 13.95 -2.54
CA THR A 127 4.57 13.28 -1.47
C THR A 127 5.18 11.95 -1.90
N GLY A 128 4.85 11.45 -3.08
CA GLY A 128 5.26 10.13 -3.54
C GLY A 128 4.62 8.98 -2.78
N ARG A 129 3.64 9.21 -1.88
CA ARG A 129 3.03 8.20 -0.98
C ARG A 129 1.84 7.44 -1.60
N GLY A 130 1.79 6.12 -1.39
CA GLY A 130 0.71 5.24 -1.80
C GLY A 130 0.92 4.50 -3.13
N PHE A 131 1.88 4.95 -3.95
CA PHE A 131 2.22 4.30 -5.22
C PHE A 131 3.71 3.97 -5.34
N VAL A 132 4.02 2.91 -6.07
CA VAL A 132 5.37 2.56 -6.54
C VAL A 132 5.31 2.52 -8.06
N SER A 133 6.25 3.15 -8.76
CA SER A 133 6.30 3.14 -10.22
C SER A 133 7.68 2.71 -10.70
N ALA A 134 7.72 1.96 -11.79
CA ALA A 134 8.97 1.60 -12.46
C ALA A 134 8.73 1.33 -13.94
N SER A 135 9.81 1.34 -14.72
CA SER A 135 9.84 0.92 -16.12
C SER A 135 10.75 -0.30 -16.22
N ILE A 136 10.25 -1.37 -16.85
CA ILE A 136 10.94 -2.66 -16.96
C ILE A 136 11.18 -2.94 -18.44
N PRO A 137 12.43 -3.16 -18.89
CA PRO A 137 12.69 -3.56 -20.26
C PRO A 137 11.97 -4.88 -20.62
N GLN A 138 11.44 -4.98 -21.85
CA GLN A 138 10.70 -6.16 -22.31
C GLN A 138 11.48 -7.46 -22.09
N ALA A 139 12.77 -7.49 -22.45
CA ALA A 139 13.61 -8.68 -22.31
C ALA A 139 13.76 -9.13 -20.83
N THR A 140 13.76 -8.18 -19.89
CA THR A 140 13.81 -8.47 -18.45
C THR A 140 12.46 -9.01 -17.97
N TYR A 141 11.37 -8.41 -18.45
CA TYR A 141 10.01 -8.83 -18.14
C TYR A 141 9.73 -10.28 -18.57
N GLU A 142 10.08 -10.63 -19.81
CA GLU A 142 9.87 -11.97 -20.36
C GLU A 142 10.60 -13.06 -19.58
N LYS A 143 11.81 -12.76 -19.07
CA LYS A 143 12.56 -13.66 -18.20
C LYS A 143 11.84 -13.89 -16.87
N MET A 144 11.38 -12.82 -16.22
CA MET A 144 10.59 -12.94 -14.98
C MET A 144 9.30 -13.73 -15.22
N LEU A 145 8.61 -13.44 -16.33
CA LEU A 145 7.37 -14.09 -16.70
C LEU A 145 7.54 -15.60 -16.93
N ALA A 146 8.62 -16.02 -17.58
CA ALA A 146 8.91 -17.43 -17.80
C ALA A 146 9.07 -18.20 -16.47
N ILE A 147 9.71 -17.57 -15.48
CA ILE A 147 9.89 -18.14 -14.14
C ILE A 147 8.57 -18.10 -13.35
N ALA A 148 7.86 -16.98 -13.40
CA ALA A 148 6.57 -16.79 -12.71
C ALA A 148 5.50 -17.78 -13.17
N ARG A 149 5.48 -18.17 -14.45
CA ARG A 149 4.58 -19.22 -14.96
C ARG A 149 4.80 -20.58 -14.30
N ARG A 150 6.05 -20.89 -13.94
CA ARG A 150 6.40 -22.16 -13.30
C ARG A 150 6.25 -22.09 -11.78
N TYR A 151 6.54 -20.92 -11.21
CA TYR A 151 6.62 -20.67 -9.78
C TYR A 151 5.83 -19.41 -9.41
N PRO A 152 4.49 -19.45 -9.40
CA PRO A 152 3.67 -18.25 -9.24
C PRO A 152 3.63 -17.73 -7.80
N THR A 153 4.02 -18.51 -6.81
CA THR A 153 3.88 -18.14 -5.39
C THR A 153 5.19 -18.19 -4.64
N PHE A 154 5.48 -17.24 -3.77
CA PHE A 154 6.68 -17.31 -2.95
C PHE A 154 6.50 -16.59 -1.62
N ILE A 155 7.45 -16.73 -0.70
CA ILE A 155 7.45 -16.04 0.58
C ILE A 155 8.62 -15.06 0.61
N ILE A 156 8.34 -13.81 0.98
CA ILE A 156 9.33 -12.74 1.07
C ILE A 156 9.40 -12.24 2.53
N PRO A 157 10.56 -12.31 3.19
CA PRO A 157 10.76 -11.70 4.49
C PRO A 157 11.05 -10.21 4.32
N LEU A 158 10.47 -9.40 5.20
CA LEU A 158 10.71 -7.97 5.30
C LEU A 158 11.26 -7.69 6.71
N PRO A 159 12.46 -7.10 6.84
CA PRO A 159 13.08 -6.83 8.13
C PRO A 159 12.30 -5.76 8.91
N ARG A 160 12.12 -5.99 10.21
CA ARG A 160 11.55 -5.04 11.18
C ARG A 160 12.56 -4.82 12.29
N LEU A 161 12.94 -3.58 12.53
CA LEU A 161 13.82 -3.21 13.64
C LEU A 161 13.00 -3.22 14.93
N VAL A 162 13.39 -4.07 15.87
CA VAL A 162 12.81 -4.12 17.22
C VAL A 162 13.87 -3.63 18.19
N GLU A 163 13.57 -2.52 18.86
CA GLU A 163 14.42 -2.01 19.93
C GLU A 163 13.92 -2.61 21.24
N GLN A 164 14.72 -3.50 21.83
CA GLN A 164 14.45 -4.05 23.16
C GLN A 164 15.36 -3.35 24.16
N GLU A 165 14.74 -2.71 25.15
CA GLU A 165 15.45 -2.22 26.33
C GLU A 165 15.81 -3.44 27.18
N VAL A 166 17.11 -3.70 27.31
CA VAL A 166 17.61 -4.76 28.17
C VAL A 166 18.29 -4.09 29.35
N THR A 167 17.67 -4.25 30.51
CA THR A 167 18.28 -3.89 31.78
C THR A 167 19.22 -5.03 32.17
N GLU A 168 20.53 -4.84 32.00
CA GLU A 168 21.50 -5.79 32.53
C GLU A 168 21.82 -5.39 33.97
N GLU A 169 21.39 -6.22 34.93
CA GLU A 169 21.74 -6.08 36.34
C GLU A 169 23.18 -6.59 36.55
N THR A 170 24.15 -5.68 36.45
CA THR A 170 25.52 -5.92 36.88
C THR A 170 25.69 -5.65 38.39
N PRO A 171 26.60 -6.36 39.09
CA PRO A 171 26.85 -6.18 40.52
C PRO A 171 27.25 -4.75 40.94
N GLU A 172 27.69 -3.90 40.01
CA GLU A 172 28.16 -2.53 40.24
C GLU A 172 27.14 -1.45 39.83
N GLY A 173 25.91 -1.84 39.46
CA GLY A 173 24.83 -0.92 39.08
C GLY A 173 24.07 -1.37 37.83
N ALA A 174 22.81 -0.95 37.73
CA ALA A 174 21.98 -1.22 36.56
C ALA A 174 22.44 -0.35 35.38
N SER A 175 22.82 -0.99 34.27
CA SER A 175 23.04 -0.30 33.00
C SER A 175 21.91 -0.68 32.03
N THR A 176 21.18 0.32 31.56
CA THR A 176 20.16 0.15 30.51
C THR A 176 20.84 0.24 29.15
N GLY A 177 20.95 -0.89 28.46
CA GLY A 177 21.42 -0.98 27.07
C GLY A 177 20.26 -1.25 26.13
N VAL A 178 20.25 -0.62 24.94
CA VAL A 178 19.29 -0.96 23.88
C VAL A 178 19.89 -2.07 23.02
N LYS A 179 19.33 -3.28 23.08
CA LYS A 179 19.67 -4.34 22.11
C LYS A 179 18.74 -4.17 20.90
N LYS A 180 19.34 -3.98 19.73
CA LYS A 180 18.60 -3.91 18.45
C LYS A 180 18.52 -5.32 17.87
N GLU A 181 17.34 -5.91 17.91
CA GLU A 181 17.06 -7.21 17.27
C GLU A 181 16.30 -6.98 15.96
N THR A 182 16.65 -7.73 14.92
CA THR A 182 15.93 -7.67 13.63
C THR A 182 14.90 -8.79 13.59
N ALA A 183 13.64 -8.45 13.80
CA ALA A 183 12.53 -9.34 13.54
C ALA A 183 12.19 -9.36 12.04
N TYR A 184 11.41 -10.35 11.60
CA TYR A 184 10.97 -10.46 10.21
C TYR A 184 9.47 -10.60 10.11
N GLU A 185 8.87 -9.79 9.25
CA GLU A 185 7.50 -9.94 8.80
C GLU A 185 7.51 -10.63 7.43
N PHE A 186 6.74 -11.69 7.27
CA PHE A 186 6.71 -12.44 6.02
C PHE A 186 5.48 -12.10 5.19
N PHE A 187 5.70 -11.91 3.88
CA PHE A 187 4.66 -11.67 2.89
C PHE A 187 4.57 -12.85 1.93
N LEU A 188 3.35 -13.30 1.65
CA LEU A 188 3.04 -14.14 0.51
C LEU A 188 3.05 -13.27 -0.74
N LEU A 189 3.88 -13.65 -1.69
CA LEU A 189 3.94 -13.11 -3.04
C LEU A 189 3.16 -14.07 -3.95
N GLN A 190 2.19 -13.56 -4.71
CA GLN A 190 1.45 -14.33 -5.71
C GLN A 190 1.44 -13.60 -7.04
N TRP A 191 1.74 -14.31 -8.12
CA TRP A 191 1.62 -13.88 -9.50
C TRP A 191 0.29 -14.32 -10.09
N ASP A 192 -0.47 -13.36 -10.62
CA ASP A 192 -1.65 -13.59 -11.42
C ASP A 192 -1.40 -13.11 -12.85
N LEU A 193 -1.70 -13.96 -13.82
CA LEU A 193 -1.52 -13.67 -15.24
C LEU A 193 -2.86 -13.33 -15.89
N HIS A 194 -2.85 -12.32 -16.74
CA HIS A 194 -4.02 -11.84 -17.47
C HIS A 194 -3.73 -11.84 -18.97
N ASP A 195 -4.79 -11.75 -19.77
CA ASP A 195 -4.67 -11.75 -21.23
C ASP A 195 -3.79 -10.59 -21.74
N ALA A 196 -3.14 -10.83 -22.87
CA ALA A 196 -2.25 -9.85 -23.49
C ALA A 196 -3.05 -8.67 -24.05
N PRO A 197 -2.67 -7.42 -23.71
CA PRO A 197 -3.33 -6.25 -24.26
C PRO A 197 -3.01 -6.11 -25.76
N PRO A 198 -3.98 -5.65 -26.58
CA PRO A 198 -3.73 -5.36 -27.98
C PRO A 198 -2.65 -4.28 -28.11
N ALA A 199 -1.88 -4.32 -29.20
CA ALA A 199 -0.89 -3.28 -29.46
C ALA A 199 -1.59 -1.92 -29.64
N PRO A 200 -1.05 -0.84 -29.05
CA PRO A 200 -1.61 0.49 -29.19
C PRO A 200 -1.54 0.92 -30.66
N THR A 201 -2.68 1.34 -31.20
CA THR A 201 -2.77 1.80 -32.59
C THR A 201 -3.01 3.31 -32.61
N THR A 202 -2.28 4.05 -33.45
CA THR A 202 -2.46 5.51 -33.66
C THR A 202 -3.64 5.86 -34.55
N THR A 203 -4.26 4.86 -35.16
CA THR A 203 -5.28 5.05 -36.18
C THR A 203 -6.62 5.38 -35.52
N THR A 204 -7.06 6.63 -35.67
CA THR A 204 -8.44 7.07 -35.42
C THR A 204 -9.39 6.67 -36.55
N ASP A 205 -8.85 6.14 -37.66
CA ASP A 205 -9.59 5.67 -38.81
C ASP A 205 -10.09 4.23 -38.60
N ILE A 206 -11.38 4.09 -38.31
CA ILE A 206 -12.07 2.81 -38.06
C ILE A 206 -11.93 1.82 -39.24
N PHE A 207 -11.58 2.31 -40.43
CA PHE A 207 -11.41 1.51 -41.65
C PHE A 207 -9.95 1.23 -42.01
N ALA A 208 -8.98 1.83 -41.33
CA ALA A 208 -7.58 1.57 -41.59
C ALA A 208 -7.20 0.18 -41.04
N ARG A 209 -6.51 -0.60 -41.88
CA ARG A 209 -6.03 -1.94 -41.52
C ARG A 209 -5.09 -1.80 -40.31
N PRO A 210 -5.29 -2.56 -39.22
CA PRO A 210 -4.40 -2.51 -38.07
C PRO A 210 -2.97 -2.70 -38.55
N GLN A 211 -2.11 -1.71 -38.31
CA GLN A 211 -0.69 -1.91 -38.51
C GLN A 211 -0.26 -2.92 -37.44
N ALA A 212 -0.11 -4.18 -37.84
CA ALA A 212 0.32 -5.23 -36.97
C ALA A 212 1.69 -4.84 -36.40
N SER A 213 1.78 -4.71 -35.08
CA SER A 213 3.06 -4.77 -34.41
C SER A 213 3.77 -6.06 -34.84
N PRO A 214 5.10 -6.04 -35.04
CA PRO A 214 5.82 -7.18 -35.59
C PRO A 214 5.71 -8.44 -34.71
N SER A 215 5.38 -8.29 -33.43
CA SER A 215 5.12 -9.35 -32.45
C SER A 215 3.88 -9.04 -31.60
N PRO A 216 3.19 -10.07 -31.07
CA PRO A 216 2.15 -9.89 -30.05
C PRO A 216 2.78 -9.45 -28.72
N ASN A 217 2.04 -8.65 -27.95
CA ASN A 217 2.45 -8.26 -26.59
C ASN A 217 2.45 -9.49 -25.65
N PRO A 218 3.34 -9.52 -24.64
CA PRO A 218 3.27 -10.52 -23.60
C PRO A 218 2.02 -10.30 -22.70
N PRO A 219 1.55 -11.34 -21.99
CA PRO A 219 0.42 -11.21 -21.06
C PRO A 219 0.71 -10.17 -19.98
N THR A 220 -0.33 -9.45 -19.55
CA THR A 220 -0.23 -8.57 -18.38
C THR A 220 -0.14 -9.42 -17.11
N ALA A 221 0.58 -8.95 -16.10
CA ALA A 221 0.73 -9.67 -14.84
C ALA A 221 0.47 -8.76 -13.65
N THR A 222 -0.12 -9.33 -12.60
CA THR A 222 -0.30 -8.69 -11.30
C THR A 222 0.47 -9.49 -10.25
N VAL A 223 1.21 -8.81 -9.38
CA VAL A 223 1.89 -9.42 -8.23
C VAL A 223 1.29 -8.88 -6.95
N ILE A 224 0.76 -9.78 -6.13
CA ILE A 224 0.05 -9.44 -4.90
C ILE A 224 0.92 -9.82 -3.71
N PHE A 225 1.08 -8.89 -2.78
CA PHE A 225 1.76 -9.11 -1.50
C PHE A 225 0.76 -9.05 -0.35
N THR A 226 0.62 -10.18 0.33
CA THR A 226 -0.28 -10.32 1.49
C THR A 226 0.53 -10.77 2.70
N PRO A 227 0.47 -10.08 3.86
CA PRO A 227 1.14 -10.55 5.06
C PRO A 227 0.70 -11.97 5.41
N LEU A 228 1.63 -12.86 5.75
CA LEU A 228 1.31 -14.25 6.05
C LEU A 228 0.37 -14.39 7.25
N GLN A 229 0.47 -13.50 8.23
CA GLN A 229 -0.43 -13.51 9.38
C GLN A 229 -1.87 -13.19 8.97
N GLU A 230 -2.06 -12.19 8.10
CA GLU A 230 -3.37 -11.81 7.57
C GLU A 230 -3.95 -12.94 6.69
N TYR A 231 -3.11 -13.52 5.83
CA TYR A 231 -3.48 -14.66 4.99
C TYR A 231 -3.91 -15.87 5.83
N LYS A 232 -3.17 -16.20 6.89
CA LYS A 232 -3.54 -17.31 7.80
C LYS A 232 -4.89 -17.08 8.46
N LEU A 233 -5.22 -15.84 8.82
CA LEU A 233 -6.46 -15.49 9.51
C LEU A 233 -7.67 -15.43 8.57
N ARG A 234 -7.50 -14.92 7.34
CA ARG A 234 -8.62 -14.58 6.43
C ARG A 234 -8.63 -15.32 5.10
N GLN A 235 -7.55 -16.02 4.75
CA GLN A 235 -7.40 -16.78 3.50
C GLN A 235 -7.72 -15.91 2.27
N GLN A 236 -8.68 -16.32 1.45
CA GLN A 236 -9.13 -15.59 0.25
C GLN A 236 -9.69 -14.18 0.53
N PHE A 237 -10.04 -13.86 1.78
CA PHE A 237 -10.52 -12.54 2.19
C PHE A 237 -9.41 -11.68 2.84
N ALA A 238 -8.16 -12.13 2.77
CA ALA A 238 -7.03 -11.40 3.31
C ALA A 238 -6.77 -10.15 2.46
N THR A 239 -6.65 -9.01 3.13
CA THR A 239 -6.35 -7.75 2.47
C THR A 239 -4.87 -7.72 2.06
N PRO A 240 -4.55 -7.62 0.76
CA PRO A 240 -3.17 -7.43 0.34
C PRO A 240 -2.68 -6.05 0.76
N TYR A 241 -1.40 -5.93 1.08
CA TYR A 241 -0.81 -4.65 1.49
C TYR A 241 -0.22 -3.90 0.29
N LEU A 242 0.21 -4.63 -0.74
CA LEU A 242 0.77 -4.08 -1.96
C LEU A 242 0.30 -4.92 -3.16
N VAL A 243 -0.20 -4.25 -4.18
CA VAL A 243 -0.58 -4.86 -5.46
C VAL A 243 0.22 -4.19 -6.57
N LEU A 244 1.01 -4.97 -7.30
CA LEU A 244 1.82 -4.50 -8.42
C LEU A 244 1.23 -4.96 -9.74
N THR A 245 0.85 -4.03 -10.61
CA THR A 245 0.39 -4.32 -11.97
C THR A 245 1.47 -4.01 -12.99
N GLN A 246 1.71 -4.91 -13.93
CA GLN A 246 2.73 -4.80 -14.98
C GLN A 246 2.04 -4.67 -16.35
N TYR A 247 1.98 -3.45 -16.88
CA TYR A 247 1.33 -3.13 -18.15
C TYR A 247 2.23 -3.39 -19.35
N THR A 248 1.80 -4.32 -20.21
CA THR A 248 2.57 -4.80 -21.36
C THR A 248 2.15 -4.16 -22.68
N ASP A 249 1.23 -3.20 -22.67
CA ASP A 249 0.71 -2.52 -23.85
C ASP A 249 1.82 -1.90 -24.72
N LEU A 250 2.85 -1.34 -24.08
CA LEU A 250 3.99 -0.68 -24.75
C LEU A 250 5.17 -1.62 -25.05
N ALA A 251 5.04 -2.92 -24.77
CA ALA A 251 6.15 -3.86 -24.91
C ALA A 251 6.61 -3.98 -26.37
N SER A 252 5.71 -4.35 -27.30
CA SER A 252 6.10 -4.55 -28.70
C SER A 252 6.40 -3.25 -29.45
N SER A 253 5.92 -2.11 -28.95
CA SER A 253 6.07 -0.80 -29.62
C SER A 253 7.34 -0.06 -29.18
N HIS A 254 7.61 -0.04 -27.88
CA HIS A 254 8.71 0.74 -27.28
C HIS A 254 9.70 -0.12 -26.49
N GLY A 255 9.53 -1.44 -26.47
CA GLY A 255 10.41 -2.35 -25.74
C GLY A 255 10.33 -2.23 -24.22
N THR A 256 9.25 -1.64 -23.69
CA THR A 256 9.12 -1.34 -22.25
C THR A 256 7.79 -1.78 -21.67
N VAL A 257 7.81 -2.18 -20.40
CA VAL A 257 6.68 -2.59 -19.58
C VAL A 257 6.59 -1.64 -18.39
N LEU A 258 5.41 -1.10 -18.12
CA LEU A 258 5.21 -0.14 -17.04
C LEU A 258 4.70 -0.85 -15.79
N LEU A 259 5.37 -0.65 -14.66
CA LEU A 259 4.98 -1.19 -13.36
C LEU A 259 4.25 -0.12 -12.55
N ARG A 260 3.10 -0.47 -11.98
CA ARG A 260 2.36 0.31 -11.00
C ARG A 260 2.07 -0.51 -9.75
N GLY A 261 2.69 -0.15 -8.65
CA GLY A 261 2.35 -0.61 -7.32
C GLY A 261 1.36 0.30 -6.65
N GLU A 262 0.30 -0.26 -6.09
CA GLU A 262 -0.65 0.43 -5.21
C GLU A 262 -0.52 -0.13 -3.80
N ILE A 263 -0.32 0.76 -2.82
CA ILE A 263 -0.29 0.40 -1.42
C ILE A 263 -1.68 0.57 -0.83
N THR A 264 -2.17 -0.45 -0.14
CA THR A 264 -3.50 -0.40 0.47
C THR A 264 -3.57 0.67 1.57
N PRO A 265 -4.55 1.58 1.53
CA PRO A 265 -4.75 2.56 2.59
C PRO A 265 -5.20 1.87 3.88
N SER A 266 -4.73 2.37 5.01
CA SER A 266 -5.13 1.89 6.33
C SER A 266 -6.55 2.34 6.65
N THR A 267 -7.38 1.42 7.15
CA THR A 267 -8.74 1.73 7.61
C THR A 267 -8.78 2.42 8.98
N ALA A 268 -7.68 2.35 9.74
CA ALA A 268 -7.62 2.87 11.11
C ALA A 268 -7.28 4.37 11.16
N GLU A 269 -6.50 4.87 10.21
CA GLU A 269 -6.01 6.24 10.17
C GLU A 269 -6.09 6.79 8.74
N SER A 270 -6.95 7.79 8.53
CA SER A 270 -7.11 8.45 7.24
C SER A 270 -5.78 9.02 6.74
N GLY A 271 -5.34 8.60 5.56
CA GLY A 271 -4.10 9.06 4.93
C GLY A 271 -2.84 8.27 5.30
N LYS A 272 -2.96 7.23 6.12
CA LYS A 272 -1.89 6.26 6.36
C LYS A 272 -2.06 5.03 5.47
N PHE A 273 -0.95 4.40 5.12
CA PHE A 273 -0.93 3.18 4.31
C PHE A 273 -0.57 1.98 5.18
N MET A 274 -1.00 0.78 4.78
CA MET A 274 -0.68 -0.47 5.49
C MET A 274 0.81 -0.84 5.38
N LEU A 275 1.51 -0.25 4.41
CA LEU A 275 2.93 -0.44 4.17
C LEU A 275 3.65 0.91 4.01
N SER A 276 4.90 1.00 4.46
CA SER A 276 5.74 2.18 4.18
C SER A 276 6.21 2.17 2.72
N GLN A 277 6.64 3.32 2.22
CA GLN A 277 7.14 3.40 0.84
C GLN A 277 8.46 2.67 0.63
N GLU A 278 9.32 2.68 1.64
CA GLU A 278 10.59 1.96 1.60
C GLU A 278 10.36 0.45 1.54
N ASP A 279 9.46 -0.05 2.39
CA ASP A 279 9.07 -1.47 2.37
C ASP A 279 8.46 -1.89 1.04
N ALA A 280 7.58 -1.07 0.45
CA ALA A 280 6.96 -1.35 -0.84
C ALA A 280 8.00 -1.45 -1.96
N ARG A 281 9.01 -0.58 -1.95
CA ARG A 281 10.16 -0.65 -2.87
C ARG A 281 11.01 -1.89 -2.62
N SER A 282 11.28 -2.24 -1.36
CA SER A 282 12.04 -3.44 -0.99
C SER A 282 11.33 -4.72 -1.46
N LEU A 283 10.02 -4.83 -1.28
CA LEU A 283 9.21 -5.95 -1.81
C LEU A 283 9.25 -6.01 -3.34
N THR A 284 9.20 -4.85 -4.00
CA THR A 284 9.31 -4.76 -5.47
C THR A 284 10.69 -5.23 -5.96
N MET A 285 11.77 -4.83 -5.28
CA MET A 285 13.14 -5.29 -5.58
C MET A 285 13.31 -6.80 -5.33
N ALA A 286 12.62 -7.35 -4.33
CA ALA A 286 12.65 -8.78 -4.06
C ALA A 286 12.12 -9.60 -5.25
N ILE A 287 11.10 -9.13 -5.98
CA ILE A 287 10.64 -9.80 -7.20
C ILE A 287 11.78 -9.90 -8.21
N GLN A 288 12.45 -8.78 -8.51
CA GLN A 288 13.57 -8.78 -9.46
C GLN A 288 14.66 -9.75 -9.00
N LYS A 289 15.00 -9.74 -7.72
CA LYS A 289 16.03 -10.62 -7.15
C LYS A 289 15.68 -12.10 -7.30
N PHE A 290 14.45 -12.50 -6.98
CA PHE A 290 14.06 -13.91 -6.95
C PHE A 290 13.55 -14.43 -8.30
N TYR A 291 13.12 -13.57 -9.22
CA TYR A 291 12.58 -13.96 -10.54
C TYR A 291 13.49 -13.59 -11.71
N LEU A 292 14.65 -12.94 -11.49
CA LEU A 292 15.71 -12.80 -12.50
C LEU A 292 16.87 -13.73 -12.17
N TRP A 293 16.72 -15.00 -12.53
CA TRP A 293 17.76 -16.00 -12.28
C TRP A 293 18.94 -15.78 -13.22
N ASP A 294 20.13 -15.76 -12.64
CA ASP A 294 21.34 -16.07 -13.40
C ASP A 294 21.39 -17.58 -13.58
N GLN A 295 21.22 -18.06 -14.81
CA GLN A 295 21.16 -19.48 -15.18
C GLN A 295 22.45 -20.24 -14.79
N GLY A 296 23.51 -19.55 -14.35
CA GLY A 296 24.78 -20.13 -13.93
C GLY A 296 24.98 -20.32 -12.41
N LYS A 297 24.07 -19.87 -11.54
CA LYS A 297 24.22 -20.03 -10.07
C LYS A 297 23.46 -21.24 -9.53
N LYS A 298 24.09 -21.93 -8.56
CA LYS A 298 23.53 -23.08 -7.81
C LYS A 298 22.11 -22.76 -7.34
N GLU A 299 21.23 -23.75 -7.55
CA GLU A 299 19.86 -23.93 -7.05
C GLU A 299 19.18 -22.68 -6.48
N ASN A 300 18.21 -22.15 -7.22
CA ASN A 300 17.44 -21.00 -6.76
C ASN A 300 16.52 -21.41 -5.60
N LEU A 301 16.49 -20.60 -4.52
CA LEU A 301 15.56 -20.79 -3.40
C LEU A 301 14.11 -20.89 -3.86
N LEU A 302 13.74 -20.14 -4.89
CA LEU A 302 12.40 -20.20 -5.47
C LEU A 302 12.08 -21.58 -6.06
N GLN A 303 13.05 -22.23 -6.71
CA GLN A 303 12.90 -23.58 -7.25
C GLN A 303 12.81 -24.61 -6.12
N VAL A 304 13.72 -24.54 -5.14
CA VAL A 304 13.72 -25.46 -3.98
C VAL A 304 12.40 -25.37 -3.22
N PHE A 305 11.87 -24.16 -3.03
CA PHE A 305 10.61 -23.93 -2.35
C PHE A 305 9.42 -24.68 -2.99
N HIS A 306 9.37 -24.78 -4.32
CA HIS A 306 8.27 -25.44 -5.03
C HIS A 306 8.52 -26.93 -5.28
N GLU A 307 9.74 -27.31 -5.68
CA GLU A 307 10.04 -28.68 -6.10
C GLU A 307 10.47 -29.57 -4.92
N ARG A 308 11.17 -29.00 -3.94
CA ARG A 308 11.74 -29.71 -2.79
C ARG A 308 11.53 -28.94 -1.49
N PRO A 309 10.27 -28.75 -1.03
CA PRO A 309 9.98 -27.97 0.17
C PRO A 309 10.63 -28.53 1.44
N GLN A 310 10.98 -29.83 1.48
CA GLN A 310 11.69 -30.47 2.59
C GLN A 310 13.14 -29.97 2.74
N ASP A 311 13.77 -29.58 1.63
CA ASP A 311 15.15 -29.08 1.62
C ASP A 311 15.21 -27.56 1.80
N PHE A 312 14.05 -26.89 1.89
CA PHE A 312 13.96 -25.44 1.97
C PHE A 312 14.38 -24.94 3.36
N LYS A 313 15.38 -24.05 3.38
CA LYS A 313 15.91 -23.41 4.60
C LYS A 313 15.59 -21.92 4.59
N TRP A 314 14.70 -21.49 5.48
CA TRP A 314 14.28 -20.09 5.59
C TRP A 314 15.44 -19.17 6.03
N GLU A 315 16.47 -19.69 6.69
CA GLU A 315 17.66 -18.93 7.09
C GLU A 315 18.46 -18.46 5.86
N GLU A 316 18.48 -19.25 4.78
CA GLU A 316 19.11 -18.87 3.50
C GLU A 316 18.35 -17.72 2.84
N LEU A 317 17.01 -17.77 2.92
CA LEU A 317 16.14 -16.70 2.43
C LEU A 317 16.42 -15.38 3.16
N LEU A 318 16.54 -15.42 4.49
CA LEU A 318 16.89 -14.24 5.28
C LEU A 318 18.26 -13.68 4.90
N ARG A 319 19.27 -14.54 4.72
CA ARG A 319 20.61 -14.09 4.29
C ARG A 319 20.54 -13.38 2.95
N GLN A 320 19.77 -13.91 2.00
CA GLN A 320 19.62 -13.29 0.70
C GLN A 320 18.93 -11.93 0.79
N VAL A 321 17.89 -11.76 1.61
CA VAL A 321 17.22 -10.45 1.73
C VAL A 321 18.10 -9.40 2.42
N LYS A 322 18.90 -9.77 3.43
CA LYS A 322 19.84 -8.85 4.10
C LYS A 322 20.88 -8.22 3.18
N VAL A 323 21.18 -8.84 2.05
CA VAL A 323 22.17 -8.32 1.08
C VAL A 323 21.58 -7.20 0.20
N VAL A 324 20.26 -6.99 0.23
CA VAL A 324 19.55 -6.06 -0.68
C VAL A 324 18.87 -4.90 0.04
N ALA A 325 18.72 -4.97 1.36
CA ALA A 325 18.30 -3.83 2.21
C ALA A 325 19.52 -2.97 2.58
#